data_AF-A0A0U5MK28-F1
#
_entry.id   AF-A0A0U5MK28-F1
#
_cell.length_a   1.000
_cell.length_b   1.000
_cell.length_c   1.000
_cell.angle_alpha   90.00
_cell.angle_beta   90.00
_cell.angle_gamma   90.00
#
_symmetry.space_group_name_H-M   'P 1'
#
loop_
_entity.id
_entity.type
_entity.pdbx_description
1 polymer ?
#
loop_
_entity_poly.entity_id
_entity_poly.type
_entity_poly.pdbx_seq_one_letter_code
_entity_poly.pdbx_strand_id
1 'polypeptide(L)'
;MKTLFAVAAVALLAIAATPASASPACEAQVAEMQTAWKAVPHPYSKMAERKTRGDHDHNAMSETYMNGQLRQAEAQCKAGNDHEALLRLDVVRVWLKLPEIAHPPEHNYQPK
;
A
#
# COMPACT_ATOMS: atom_id res chain seq x y z
N MET A 1 63.07 -16.20 7.81
CA MET A 1 62.09 -15.26 7.24
C MET A 1 60.70 -15.83 7.46
N LYS A 2 59.82 -15.07 8.10
CA LYS A 2 58.49 -15.45 8.58
C LYS A 2 57.45 -14.95 7.57
N THR A 3 56.58 -15.81 7.05
CA THR A 3 55.32 -15.38 6.42
C THR A 3 54.26 -16.46 6.69
N LEU A 4 53.41 -16.18 7.68
CA LEU A 4 52.17 -16.89 7.92
C LEU A 4 51.08 -16.21 7.09
N PHE A 5 50.45 -16.95 6.17
CA PHE A 5 49.27 -16.49 5.43
C PHE A 5 48.06 -16.55 6.36
N ALA A 6 47.60 -15.39 6.85
CA ALA A 6 46.32 -15.27 7.52
C ALA A 6 45.21 -15.12 6.47
N VAL A 7 44.46 -16.20 6.24
CA VAL A 7 43.24 -16.16 5.42
C VAL A 7 42.16 -15.48 6.26
N ALA A 8 41.87 -14.22 5.95
CA ALA A 8 40.77 -13.48 6.57
C ALA A 8 39.44 -14.07 6.10
N ALA A 9 38.77 -14.80 7.00
CA ALA A 9 37.39 -15.23 6.80
C ALA A 9 36.47 -14.01 6.86
N VAL A 10 36.05 -13.52 5.70
CA VAL A 10 34.99 -12.52 5.58
C VAL A 10 33.68 -13.23 5.91
N ALA A 11 33.24 -13.14 7.16
CA ALA A 11 31.91 -13.55 7.56
C ALA A 11 30.90 -12.56 6.94
N LEU A 12 30.27 -12.94 5.82
CA LEU A 12 29.08 -12.27 5.35
C LEU A 12 27.97 -12.50 6.38
N LEU A 13 27.68 -11.49 7.21
CA LEU A 13 26.43 -11.43 7.93
C LEU A 13 25.31 -11.26 6.89
N ALA A 14 24.70 -12.37 6.50
CA ALA A 14 23.40 -12.35 5.87
C ALA A 14 22.42 -11.78 6.92
N ILE A 15 22.12 -10.48 6.79
CA ILE A 15 20.97 -9.88 7.47
C ILE A 15 19.77 -10.59 6.86
N ALA A 16 19.26 -11.60 7.56
CA ALA A 16 17.95 -12.15 7.26
C ALA A 16 16.98 -10.99 7.43
N ALA A 17 16.51 -10.44 6.30
CA ALA A 17 15.40 -9.51 6.30
C ALA A 17 14.20 -10.30 6.82
N THR A 18 13.99 -10.26 8.15
CA THR A 18 12.71 -10.65 8.72
C THR A 18 11.67 -9.79 8.02
N PRO A 19 10.66 -10.38 7.35
CA PRO A 19 9.60 -9.60 6.75
C PRO A 19 9.03 -8.73 7.86
N ALA A 20 9.09 -7.41 7.67
CA ALA A 20 8.51 -6.49 8.62
C ALA A 20 7.02 -6.87 8.73
N SER A 21 6.57 -7.19 9.93
CA SER A 21 5.14 -7.33 10.18
C SER A 21 4.50 -5.95 10.08
N ALA A 22 3.25 -5.90 9.61
CA ALA A 22 2.45 -4.67 9.59
C ALA A 22 2.51 -3.94 10.94
N SER A 23 2.67 -2.61 10.94
CA SER A 23 2.46 -1.89 12.20
C SER A 23 0.97 -1.92 12.59
N PRO A 24 0.64 -1.94 13.89
CA PRO A 24 -0.75 -1.84 14.35
C PRO A 24 -1.48 -0.59 13.82
N ALA A 25 -0.74 0.49 13.56
CA ALA A 25 -1.29 1.71 12.98
C ALA A 25 -1.73 1.51 11.52
N CYS A 26 -0.92 0.81 10.72
CA CYS A 26 -1.29 0.49 9.34
C CYS A 26 -2.54 -0.39 9.28
N GLU A 27 -2.60 -1.44 10.11
CA GLU A 27 -3.76 -2.33 10.17
C GLU A 27 -5.05 -1.58 10.57
N ALA A 28 -4.95 -0.68 11.54
CA ALA A 28 -6.08 0.15 11.97
C ALA A 28 -6.59 1.05 10.84
N GLN A 29 -5.70 1.72 10.10
CA GLN A 29 -6.06 2.57 8.97
C GLN A 29 -6.72 1.78 7.83
N VAL A 30 -6.20 0.60 7.51
CA VAL A 30 -6.81 -0.30 6.51
C VAL A 30 -8.20 -0.73 6.96
N ALA A 31 -8.37 -1.15 8.21
CA ALA A 31 -9.65 -1.60 8.75
C ALA A 31 -10.70 -0.47 8.79
N GLU A 32 -10.29 0.73 9.22
CA GLU A 32 -11.13 1.93 9.19
C GLU A 32 -11.59 2.22 7.77
N MET A 33 -10.65 2.26 6.81
CA MET A 33 -10.99 2.59 5.43
C MET A 33 -11.87 1.53 4.77
N GLN A 34 -11.64 0.24 5.04
CA GLN A 34 -12.51 -0.84 4.59
C GLN A 34 -13.93 -0.72 5.15
N THR A 35 -14.06 -0.28 6.41
CA THR A 35 -15.36 -0.08 7.06
C THR A 35 -16.09 1.11 6.47
N ALA A 36 -15.40 2.26 6.34
CA ALA A 36 -15.94 3.46 5.72
C ALA A 36 -16.34 3.20 4.26
N TRP A 37 -15.52 2.47 3.49
CA TRP A 37 -15.83 2.11 2.12
C TRP A 37 -17.12 1.30 1.99
N LYS A 38 -17.39 0.37 2.90
CA LYS A 38 -18.66 -0.40 2.91
C LYS A 38 -19.88 0.48 3.17
N ALA A 39 -19.71 1.61 3.85
CA ALA A 39 -20.79 2.56 4.12
C ALA A 39 -21.08 3.50 2.94
N VAL A 40 -20.14 3.61 1.98
CA VAL A 40 -20.34 4.40 0.76
C VAL A 40 -21.32 3.68 -0.15
N PRO A 41 -22.34 4.36 -0.71
CA PRO A 41 -23.16 3.79 -1.76
C PRO A 41 -22.31 3.48 -3.01
N HIS A 42 -22.42 2.25 -3.52
CA HIS A 42 -21.73 1.78 -4.74
C HIS A 42 -22.73 1.54 -5.88
N PRO A 43 -23.43 2.58 -6.37
CA PRO A 43 -24.52 2.43 -7.32
C PRO A 43 -24.06 1.87 -8.69
N TYR A 44 -22.77 1.96 -9.02
CA TYR A 44 -22.27 1.55 -10.32
C TYR A 44 -21.67 0.12 -10.33
N SER A 45 -21.28 -0.42 -9.17
CA SER A 45 -20.71 -1.77 -9.01
C SER A 45 -21.60 -2.91 -9.53
N LYS A 46 -22.91 -2.67 -9.70
CA LYS A 46 -23.89 -3.66 -10.19
C LYS A 46 -24.45 -3.34 -11.57
N MET A 47 -24.10 -2.21 -12.17
CA MET A 47 -24.63 -1.77 -13.45
C MET A 47 -23.65 -2.17 -14.57
N ALA A 48 -24.09 -3.01 -15.50
CA ALA A 48 -23.37 -3.23 -16.75
C ALA A 48 -23.37 -1.92 -17.55
N GLU A 49 -22.32 -1.12 -17.42
CA GLU A 49 -22.29 0.23 -18.00
C GLU A 49 -22.30 0.19 -19.53
N ARG A 50 -23.39 0.67 -20.14
CA ARG A 50 -23.33 1.29 -21.46
C ARG A 50 -22.83 2.72 -21.28
N LYS A 51 -21.54 2.96 -21.54
CA LYS A 51 -20.98 4.33 -21.54
C LYS A 51 -20.98 4.96 -22.94
N THR A 52 -21.45 6.20 -23.01
CA THR A 52 -21.03 7.20 -24.01
C THR A 52 -19.83 8.00 -23.48
N ARG A 53 -18.98 8.47 -24.39
CA ARG A 53 -17.56 8.88 -24.19
C ARG A 53 -17.36 10.23 -23.44
N GLY A 54 -18.35 10.73 -22.69
CA GLY A 54 -18.43 12.16 -22.36
C GLY A 54 -17.98 12.61 -20.97
N ASP A 55 -18.38 11.88 -19.92
CA ASP A 55 -18.32 12.45 -18.57
C ASP A 55 -17.22 11.84 -17.70
N HIS A 56 -16.57 12.70 -16.90
CA HIS A 56 -15.70 12.35 -15.78
C HIS A 56 -16.52 11.78 -14.62
N ASP A 57 -17.37 10.80 -14.92
CA ASP A 57 -18.32 10.27 -13.97
C ASP A 57 -17.65 9.18 -13.14
N HIS A 58 -17.90 9.20 -11.83
CA HIS A 58 -17.47 8.17 -10.89
C HIS A 58 -18.22 6.87 -11.17
N ASN A 59 -17.75 6.18 -12.19
CA ASN A 59 -18.41 5.07 -12.82
C ASN A 59 -17.94 3.72 -12.25
N ALA A 60 -18.49 2.60 -12.72
CA ALA A 60 -18.16 1.26 -12.24
C ALA A 60 -16.65 0.93 -12.29
N MET A 61 -15.91 1.53 -13.23
CA MET A 61 -14.45 1.38 -13.28
C MET A 61 -13.76 2.13 -12.13
N SER A 62 -14.27 3.28 -11.72
CA SER A 62 -13.73 4.04 -10.59
C SER A 62 -13.94 3.27 -9.28
N GLU A 63 -15.16 2.75 -9.04
CA GLU A 63 -15.44 1.91 -7.87
C GLU A 63 -14.59 0.63 -7.87
N THR A 64 -14.43 -0.02 -9.04
CA THR A 64 -13.54 -1.18 -9.19
C THR A 64 -12.08 -0.84 -8.88
N TYR A 65 -11.61 0.30 -9.38
CA TYR A 65 -10.25 0.77 -9.14
C TYR A 65 -10.00 1.07 -7.67
N MET A 66 -10.94 1.75 -6.98
CA MET A 66 -10.83 2.03 -5.54
C MET A 66 -10.86 0.75 -4.71
N ASN A 67 -11.71 -0.22 -5.05
CA ASN A 67 -11.65 -1.57 -4.48
C ASN A 67 -10.31 -2.27 -4.74
N GLY A 68 -9.66 -1.99 -5.87
CA GLY A 68 -8.31 -2.46 -6.17
C GLY A 68 -7.27 -1.83 -5.25
N GLN A 69 -7.35 -0.52 -5.02
CA GLN A 69 -6.45 0.19 -4.10
C GLN A 69 -6.57 -0.34 -2.67
N LEU A 70 -7.78 -0.55 -2.15
CA LEU A 70 -7.99 -1.10 -0.80
C LEU A 70 -7.36 -2.49 -0.63
N ARG A 71 -7.48 -3.36 -1.64
CA ARG A 71 -6.87 -4.70 -1.62
C ARG A 71 -5.34 -4.64 -1.66
N GLN A 72 -4.79 -3.73 -2.46
CA GLN A 72 -3.35 -3.52 -2.54
C GLN A 72 -2.80 -2.93 -1.24
N ALA A 73 -3.51 -1.98 -0.62
CA ALA A 73 -3.18 -1.41 0.67
C ALA A 73 -3.09 -2.51 1.74
N GLU A 74 -4.10 -3.37 1.84
CA GLU A 74 -4.11 -4.50 2.78
C GLU A 74 -2.93 -5.45 2.55
N ALA A 75 -2.66 -5.81 1.30
CA ALA A 75 -1.54 -6.70 0.96
C ALA A 75 -0.18 -6.09 1.30
N GLN A 76 0.00 -4.80 1.01
CA GLN A 76 1.23 -4.07 1.32
C GLN A 76 1.41 -3.91 2.83
N CYS A 77 0.34 -3.61 3.55
CA CYS A 77 0.34 -3.51 5.01
C CYS A 77 0.79 -4.83 5.64
N LYS A 78 0.18 -5.95 5.24
CA LYS A 78 0.57 -7.30 5.71
C LYS A 78 2.01 -7.69 5.36
N ALA A 79 2.59 -7.08 4.33
CA ALA A 79 3.99 -7.27 3.93
C ALA A 79 4.97 -6.32 4.63
N GLY A 80 4.49 -5.45 5.55
CA GLY A 80 5.29 -4.45 6.25
C GLY A 80 5.66 -3.22 5.43
N ASN A 81 5.02 -3.04 4.27
CA ASN A 81 5.22 -1.88 3.40
C ASN A 81 4.25 -0.76 3.78
N ASP A 82 4.30 -0.31 5.03
CA ASP A 82 3.30 0.60 5.61
C ASP A 82 3.19 1.92 4.86
N HIS A 83 4.31 2.51 4.44
CA HIS A 83 4.32 3.74 3.63
C HIS A 83 3.48 3.58 2.36
N GLU A 84 3.76 2.51 1.60
CA GLU A 84 3.05 2.23 0.35
C GLU A 84 1.58 1.91 0.60
N ALA A 85 1.29 1.15 1.65
CA ALA A 85 -0.07 0.82 2.03
C ALA A 85 -0.90 2.08 2.32
N LEU A 86 -0.34 3.03 3.06
CA LEU A 86 -1.04 4.27 3.39
C LEU A 86 -1.17 5.20 2.18
N LEU A 87 -0.18 5.27 1.30
CA LEU A 87 -0.31 5.98 0.01
C LEU A 87 -1.48 5.44 -0.83
N ARG A 88 -1.68 4.11 -0.85
CA ARG A 88 -2.84 3.49 -1.51
C ARG A 88 -4.16 3.90 -0.87
N LEU A 89 -4.19 4.01 0.46
CA LEU A 89 -5.39 4.49 1.17
C LEU A 89 -5.69 5.95 0.84
N ASP A 90 -4.67 6.79 0.69
CA ASP A 90 -4.84 8.21 0.32
C ASP A 90 -5.49 8.37 -1.06
N VAL A 91 -5.21 7.49 -2.03
CA VAL A 91 -5.94 7.49 -3.30
C VAL A 91 -7.45 7.32 -3.11
N VAL A 92 -7.85 6.43 -2.20
CA VAL A 92 -9.27 6.19 -1.86
C VAL A 92 -9.85 7.37 -1.08
N ARG A 93 -9.08 7.93 -0.15
CA ARG A 93 -9.49 9.08 0.68
C ARG A 93 -9.69 10.33 -0.16
N VAL A 94 -8.82 10.60 -1.12
CA VAL A 94 -8.98 11.70 -2.09
C VAL A 94 -10.26 11.53 -2.89
N TRP A 95 -10.57 10.31 -3.34
CA TRP A 95 -11.83 10.02 -4.03
C TRP A 95 -13.05 10.33 -3.14
N LEU A 96 -12.94 10.07 -1.84
CA LEU A 96 -13.95 10.40 -0.82
C LEU A 96 -13.89 11.84 -0.29
N LYS A 97 -12.94 12.66 -0.76
CA LYS A 97 -12.67 14.02 -0.25
C LYS A 97 -12.37 14.07 1.26
N LEU A 98 -11.68 13.05 1.75
CA LEU A 98 -11.18 12.95 3.12
C LEU A 98 -9.74 13.50 3.22
N PRO A 99 -9.29 13.97 4.40
CA PRO A 99 -7.91 14.41 4.58
C PRO A 99 -6.92 13.24 4.43
N GLU A 100 -5.70 13.54 4.00
CA GLU A 100 -4.60 12.56 3.89
C GLU A 100 -4.22 11.95 5.25
N ILE A 101 -3.66 10.73 5.22
CA ILE A 101 -3.13 10.06 6.40
C ILE A 101 -1.66 10.48 6.59
N ALA A 102 -1.22 10.62 7.85
CA ALA A 102 0.19 10.80 8.14
C ALA A 102 0.96 9.51 7.81
N HIS A 103 1.96 9.61 6.92
CA HIS A 103 2.78 8.48 6.52
C HIS A 103 4.09 8.41 7.31
N PRO A 104 4.59 7.19 7.62
CA PRO A 104 5.99 7.06 8.00
C PRO A 104 6.87 7.57 6.84
N PRO A 105 8.03 8.20 7.13
CA PRO A 105 8.94 8.64 6.09
C PRO A 105 9.39 7.46 5.21
N GLU A 106 9.52 7.70 3.90
CA GLU A 106 9.87 6.66 2.91
C GLU A 106 11.04 5.79 3.39
N HIS A 107 10.87 4.48 3.34
CA HIS A 107 11.95 3.52 3.62
C HIS A 107 12.67 3.03 2.35
N ASN A 108 12.21 3.43 1.15
CA ASN A 108 12.58 2.76 -0.11
C ASN A 108 13.06 3.67 -1.26
N TYR A 109 13.37 4.95 -1.03
CA TYR A 109 14.18 5.68 -2.02
C TYR A 109 15.64 5.26 -1.87
N GLN A 110 16.03 4.19 -2.57
CA GLN A 110 17.44 3.99 -2.88
C GLN A 110 17.77 4.88 -4.09
N PRO A 111 18.51 5.99 -3.91
CA PRO A 111 19.03 6.72 -5.06
C PRO A 111 19.89 5.75 -5.87
N LYS A 112 19.55 5.60 -7.15
CA LYS A 112 20.39 4.87 -8.12
C LYS A 112 21.68 5.62 -8.39
#